data_AF-A0A2K8YYA7-F1
#
_entry.id   AF-A0A2K8YYA7-F1
#
_cell.length_a   1.000
_cell.length_b   1.000
_cell.length_c   1.000
_cell.angle_alpha   90.00
_cell.angle_beta   90.00
_cell.angle_gamma   90.00
#
_symmetry.space_group_name_H-M   'P 1'
#
loop_
_entity.id
_entity.type
_entity.pdbx_description
1 polymer ?
#
loop_
_entity_poly.entity_id
_entity_poly.type
_entity_poly.pdbx_seq_one_letter_code
_entity_poly.pdbx_strand_id
1 'polypeptide(L)' 'MNTNQSVDQLAALGRIVSQVKAYREDSGNYHQRTYSPQLNQYLQQRLSSQDLAFWQALQTDWERSKNFD' A
#
# COMPACT_ATOMS: atom_id res chain seq x y z
N MET A 1 -14.25 -20.58 -6.27
CA MET A 1 -13.49 -19.56 -5.50
C MET A 1 -12.11 -19.42 -6.12
N ASN A 2 -11.70 -18.18 -6.34
CA ASN A 2 -10.60 -17.77 -7.21
C ASN A 2 -9.26 -17.80 -6.45
N THR A 3 -8.79 -18.99 -6.08
CA THR A 3 -7.58 -19.19 -5.25
C THR A 3 -6.36 -18.42 -5.77
N ASN A 4 -6.22 -18.28 -7.09
CA ASN A 4 -5.16 -17.50 -7.72
C ASN A 4 -5.23 -16.01 -7.35
N GLN A 5 -6.43 -15.41 -7.33
CA GLN A 5 -6.58 -13.99 -6.96
C GLN A 5 -6.19 -13.71 -5.50
N SER A 6 -6.53 -14.60 -4.57
CA SER A 6 -6.13 -14.43 -3.16
C SER A 6 -4.62 -14.57 -2.95
N VAL A 7 -3.96 -15.46 -3.70
CA VAL A 7 -2.50 -15.60 -3.66
C VAL A 7 -1.81 -14.38 -4.24
N ASP A 8 -2.32 -13.85 -5.36
CA ASP A 8 -1.77 -12.66 -6.00
C ASP A 8 -1.92 -11.41 -5.12
N GLN A 9 -3.05 -11.27 -4.43
CA GLN A 9 -3.28 -10.18 -3.46
C GLN A 9 -2.35 -10.28 -2.25
N LEU A 10 -2.12 -11.47 -1.72
CA LEU A 10 -1.18 -11.66 -0.60
C LEU A 10 0.26 -11.32 -1.02
N ALA A 11 0.65 -11.72 -2.23
CA ALA A 11 1.95 -11.36 -2.79
C ALA A 11 2.07 -9.85 -3.00
N ALA A 12 1.00 -9.19 -3.48
CA ALA A 12 0.94 -7.74 -3.62
C ALA A 12 1.07 -7.03 -2.26
N LEU A 13 0.38 -7.51 -1.21
CA LEU A 13 0.54 -7.00 0.15
C LEU A 13 1.99 -7.07 0.62
N GLY A 14 2.66 -8.21 0.42
CA GLY A 14 4.06 -8.38 0.78
C GLY A 14 4.98 -7.35 0.10
N ARG A 15 4.79 -7.13 -1.20
CA ARG A 15 5.54 -6.11 -1.96
C ARG A 15 5.27 -4.69 -1.45
N ILE A 16 4.00 -4.33 -1.24
CA ILE A 16 3.60 -3.01 -0.74
C ILE A 16 4.21 -2.75 0.64
N VAL A 17 4.07 -3.68 1.58
CA VAL A 17 4.60 -3.55 2.95
C VAL A 17 6.13 -3.40 2.92
N SER A 18 6.82 -4.16 2.07
CA SER A 18 8.27 -4.04 1.90
C SER A 18 8.68 -2.64 1.43
N GLN A 19 7.96 -2.07 0.45
CA GLN A 19 8.25 -0.72 -0.04
C GLN A 19 7.91 0.39 0.97
N VAL A 20 6.83 0.24 1.73
CA VAL A 20 6.50 1.17 2.82
C VAL A 20 7.57 1.14 3.91
N LYS A 21 8.10 -0.04 4.25
CA LYS A 21 9.20 -0.17 5.20
C LYS A 21 10.47 0.51 4.68
N ALA A 22 10.86 0.25 3.43
CA ALA A 22 12.00 0.90 2.79
C ALA A 22 11.86 2.43 2.79
N TYR A 23 10.69 2.96 2.45
CA TYR A 23 10.43 4.40 2.52
C TYR A 23 10.66 4.98 3.92
N ARG A 24 10.24 4.28 4.98
CA ARG A 24 10.42 4.74 6.37
C ARG A 24 11.89 4.73 6.78
N GLU A 25 12.65 3.73 6.35
CA GLU A 25 14.09 3.62 6.57
C GLU A 25 14.82 4.76 5.81
N ASP A 26 14.53 4.95 4.52
CA ASP A 26 15.17 5.96 3.67
C ASP A 26 14.86 7.40 4.13
N SER A 27 13.62 7.66 4.58
CA SER A 27 13.18 9.00 4.98
C SER A 27 13.49 9.35 6.44
N GLY A 28 13.99 8.39 7.24
CA GLY A 28 14.17 8.54 8.69
C GLY A 28 12.87 8.76 9.48
N ASN A 29 11.71 8.66 8.82
CA ASN A 29 10.40 9.02 9.39
C ASN A 29 9.61 7.78 9.81
N TYR A 30 10.06 7.11 10.87
CA TYR A 30 9.38 5.94 11.45
C TYR A 30 7.95 6.23 11.96
N HIS A 31 7.64 7.51 12.23
CA HIS A 31 6.34 7.97 12.71
C HIS A 31 5.45 8.59 11.65
N GLN A 32 5.88 8.66 10.38
CA GLN A 32 5.00 9.18 9.33
C GLN A 32 3.78 8.29 9.20
N ARG A 33 2.61 8.94 9.10
CA ARG A 33 1.36 8.26 8.82
C ARG A 33 1.56 7.36 7.60
N THR A 34 0.96 6.17 7.65
CA THR A 34 0.90 5.21 6.53
C THR A 34 0.29 5.82 5.26
N TYR A 35 -0.28 7.01 5.35
CA TYR A 35 -0.81 7.78 4.24
C TYR A 35 -0.17 9.18 4.24
N SER A 36 0.69 9.42 3.26
CA SER A 36 1.24 10.73 2.94
C SER A 36 1.40 10.86 1.41
N PRO A 37 1.27 12.08 0.85
CA PRO A 37 1.53 12.31 -0.57
C PRO A 37 2.92 11.82 -1.01
N GLN A 38 3.91 11.97 -0.14
CA GLN A 38 5.30 11.56 -0.37
C GLN A 38 5.42 10.04 -0.47
N LEU A 39 4.74 9.29 0.41
CA LEU A 39 4.71 7.84 0.32
C LEU A 39 4.03 7.38 -0.97
N ASN A 40 2.91 8.01 -1.37
CA ASN A 40 2.26 7.66 -2.64
C ASN A 40 3.17 7.88 -3.84
N GLN A 41 3.91 8.99 -3.90
CA GLN A 41 4.91 9.24 -4.94
C GLN A 41 6.04 8.21 -4.93
N TYR A 42 6.54 7.87 -3.74
CA TYR A 42 7.58 6.85 -3.58
C TYR A 42 7.12 5.48 -4.09
N LEU A 43 5.89 5.08 -3.77
CA LEU A 43 5.30 3.80 -4.18
C LEU A 43 5.03 3.77 -5.70
N GLN A 44 4.60 4.87 -6.31
CA GLN A 44 4.41 4.98 -7.76
C GLN A 44 5.69 4.69 -8.56
N GLN A 45 6.86 4.97 -8.00
CA GLN A 45 8.15 4.73 -8.66
C GLN A 45 8.66 3.29 -8.51
N ARG A 46 8.11 2.51 -7.57
CA ARG A 46 8.67 1.20 -7.18
C ARG A 46 7.71 0.02 -7.28
N LEU A 47 6.41 0.28 -7.32
CA LEU A 47 5.39 -0.74 -7.48
C LEU A 47 4.98 -0.91 -8.94
N SER A 48 4.55 -2.11 -9.28
CA SER A 48 3.86 -2.36 -10.55
C SER A 48 2.51 -1.61 -10.58
N SER A 49 1.97 -1.37 -11.77
CA SER A 49 0.64 -0.75 -11.92
C SER A 49 -0.46 -1.56 -11.22
N GLN A 50 -0.33 -2.89 -11.19
CA GLN A 50 -1.27 -3.77 -10.52
C GLN A 50 -1.20 -3.64 -8.99
N ASP A 51 0.02 -3.63 -8.42
CA ASP A 51 0.21 -3.43 -6.99
C ASP A 51 -0.23 -2.04 -6.55
N LEU A 52 -0.01 -1.02 -7.38
CA LEU A 52 -0.44 0.35 -7.12
C LEU A 52 -1.97 0.47 -7.12
N ALA A 53 -2.66 -0.17 -8.08
CA ALA A 53 -4.12 -0.21 -8.12
C ALA A 53 -4.68 -0.91 -6.87
N PHE A 54 -4.04 -2.00 -6.45
CA PHE A 54 -4.42 -2.71 -5.23
C PHE A 54 -4.17 -1.87 -3.97
N TRP A 55 -3.06 -1.14 -3.90
CA TRP A 55 -2.80 -0.17 -2.83
C TRP A 55 -3.91 0.89 -2.75
N GLN A 56 -4.30 1.51 -3.87
CA GLN A 56 -5.38 2.50 -3.94
C GLN A 56 -6.74 1.94 -3.47
N ALA A 57 -7.04 0.68 -3.81
CA ALA A 57 -8.23 0.00 -3.33
C ALA A 57 -8.22 -0.13 -1.79
N LEU A 58 -7.08 -0.53 -1.20
CA LEU A 58 -6.92 -0.60 0.26
C LEU A 58 -7.09 0.78 0.92
N GLN A 59 -6.60 1.87 0.31
CA GLN A 59 -6.81 3.23 0.86
C GLN A 59 -8.30 3.58 0.86
N THR A 60 -8.99 3.31 -0.26
CA THR A 60 -10.41 3.59 -0.42
C THR A 60 -11.25 2.83 0.62
N ASP A 61 -10.95 1.54 0.84
CA ASP A 61 -11.65 0.72 1.83
C ASP A 61 -11.42 1.21 3.26
N TRP A 62 -10.20 1.66 3.58
CA TRP A 62 -9.89 2.27 4.88
C TRP A 62 -10.57 3.63 5.08
N GLU A 63 -10.65 4.47 4.04
CA GLU A 63 -11.39 5.73 4.11
C GLU A 63 -12.88 5.49 4.31
N ARG A 64 -13.45 4.48 3.64
CA ARG A 64 -14.83 4.06 3.87
C ARG A 64 -15.05 3.61 5.30
N SER A 65 -14.18 2.74 5.85
CA SER A 65 -14.37 2.21 7.21
C SER A 65 -14.40 3.30 8.29
N LYS A 66 -13.79 4.46 8.05
CA LYS A 66 -13.85 5.61 8.97
C LYS A 66 -15.16 6.39 8.93
N ASN A 67 -15.90 6.31 7.83
CA ASN A 67 -17.15 7.07 7.65
C ASN A 67 -18.37 6.29 8.16
N PHE A 68 -18.17 5.10 8.73
CA PHE A 68 -19.21 4.24 9.30
C PHE A 68 -19.18 4.18 10.85
N ASP A 69 -18.29 4.97 11.49
CA ASP A 69 -18.27 5.20 12.95
C ASP A 69 -19.03 6.49 13.33
#